data_AF-A0A7V0ZJY0-F1
#
_entry.id   AF-A0A7V0ZJY0-F1
#
_cell.length_a   1.000
_cell.length_b   1.000
_cell.length_c   1.000
_cell.angle_alpha   90.00
_cell.angle_beta   90.00
_cell.angle_gamma   90.00
#
_symmetry.space_group_name_H-M   'P 1'
#
loop_
_entity.id
_entity.type
_entity.pdbx_description
1 polymer ?
#
loop_
_entity_poly.entity_id
_entity_poly.type
_entity_poly.pdbx_seq_one_letter_code
_entity_poly.pdbx_strand_id
1 'polypeptide(L)'
;MDIASIITQYQGQFIAQYGHRLTREQRHALASVLACRTAQCGEILLDCPTCHEVQTRYRSCGNRSCPRCQHHDTTRWLERQRQKLLPVDYFLVTFTLPYELRALAQRHQAQVYGMLFACAQSTLATFAGNADKLGGRIGMTAVLHTHTRKLDYHPHVHLVVPGGCLMTRRRQWKTLRGKYLFNEQALARVFRARLLAAIQAAGLALPKAVPATWIAHCTHAGRGLPALKYLSRYLYRGVISEKQIIADDGKHITFRYRDGKTGEYRTRTMSGEDFLWLLLQHVLPKGFRRVRDYGFLHGNARILLLLVQKVLGVWGKIVPQTIQRPAFPCRHCGHPLLVIGFRPPGRQPG
;
A
#
# COMPACT_ATOMS: atom_id res chain seq x y z
N MET A 1 -0.42 -23.37 -6.48
CA MET A 1 -1.46 -23.09 -5.47
C MET A 1 -1.79 -21.62 -5.51
N ASP A 2 -3.07 -21.27 -5.60
CA ASP A 2 -3.52 -19.89 -5.68
C ASP A 2 -4.50 -19.59 -4.53
N ILE A 3 -4.72 -18.32 -4.24
CA ILE A 3 -5.57 -17.95 -3.10
C ILE A 3 -7.03 -18.34 -3.36
N ALA A 4 -7.49 -18.38 -4.61
CA ALA A 4 -8.87 -18.77 -4.90
C ALA A 4 -9.10 -20.25 -4.60
N SER A 5 -8.16 -21.14 -4.93
CA SER A 5 -8.24 -22.57 -4.58
C SER A 5 -8.28 -22.78 -3.06
N ILE A 6 -7.45 -22.05 -2.32
CA ILE A 6 -7.44 -22.09 -0.84
C ILE A 6 -8.77 -21.60 -0.28
N ILE A 7 -9.34 -20.51 -0.81
CA ILE A 7 -10.65 -20.05 -0.38
C ILE A 7 -11.71 -21.14 -0.64
N THR A 8 -11.76 -21.71 -1.84
CA THR A 8 -12.73 -22.76 -2.17
C THR A 8 -12.66 -23.94 -1.20
N GLN A 9 -11.45 -24.38 -0.85
CA GLN A 9 -11.21 -25.51 0.04
C GLN A 9 -11.59 -25.22 1.49
N TYR A 10 -11.20 -24.05 2.03
CA TYR A 10 -11.31 -23.76 3.46
C TYR A 10 -12.45 -22.82 3.85
N GLN A 11 -13.21 -22.26 2.89
CA GLN A 11 -14.26 -21.28 3.19
C GLN A 11 -15.34 -21.80 4.15
N GLY A 12 -15.70 -23.09 4.10
CA GLY A 12 -16.72 -23.66 4.98
C GLY A 12 -16.32 -23.57 6.45
N GLN A 13 -15.13 -24.09 6.77
CA GLN A 13 -14.52 -24.03 8.11
C GLN A 13 -14.28 -22.58 8.55
N PHE A 14 -13.79 -21.74 7.62
CA PHE A 14 -13.57 -20.33 7.86
C PHE A 14 -14.84 -19.55 8.21
N ILE A 15 -15.94 -19.76 7.49
CA ILE A 15 -17.21 -19.10 7.79
C ILE A 15 -17.80 -19.64 9.11
N ALA A 16 -17.68 -20.93 9.39
CA ALA A 16 -18.11 -21.49 10.67
C ALA A 16 -17.37 -20.85 11.87
N GLN A 17 -16.05 -20.70 11.78
CA GLN A 17 -15.22 -20.17 12.86
C GLN A 17 -15.24 -18.63 12.95
N TYR A 18 -15.08 -17.94 11.83
CA TYR A 18 -14.85 -16.49 11.78
C TYR A 18 -16.02 -15.69 11.20
N GLY A 19 -17.05 -16.36 10.67
CA GLY A 19 -18.14 -15.72 9.94
C GLY A 19 -18.82 -14.60 10.72
N HIS A 20 -19.03 -14.75 12.02
CA HIS A 20 -19.66 -13.74 12.88
C HIS A 20 -18.79 -12.47 13.08
N ARG A 21 -17.50 -12.52 12.75
CA ARG A 21 -16.54 -11.41 12.90
C ARG A 21 -16.29 -10.65 11.60
N LEU A 22 -16.77 -11.15 10.46
CA LEU A 22 -16.44 -10.58 9.16
C LEU A 22 -17.19 -9.29 8.87
N THR A 23 -16.43 -8.26 8.52
CA THR A 23 -16.97 -7.03 7.97
C THR A 23 -17.52 -7.25 6.56
N ARG A 24 -18.39 -6.34 6.11
CA ARG A 24 -18.89 -6.33 4.73
C ARG A 24 -17.75 -6.29 3.72
N GLU A 25 -16.71 -5.50 3.98
CA GLU A 25 -15.54 -5.37 3.11
C GLU A 25 -14.75 -6.68 3.02
N GLN A 26 -14.61 -7.41 4.13
CA GLN A 26 -13.94 -8.70 4.16
C GLN A 26 -14.71 -9.74 3.35
N ARG A 27 -16.04 -9.83 3.53
CA ARG A 27 -16.90 -10.71 2.70
C ARG A 27 -16.83 -10.36 1.23
N HIS A 28 -16.91 -9.07 0.90
CA HIS A 28 -16.79 -8.61 -0.48
C HIS A 28 -15.42 -8.91 -1.08
N ALA A 29 -14.33 -8.79 -0.29
CA ALA A 29 -13.00 -9.17 -0.74
C ALA A 29 -12.89 -10.67 -1.02
N LEU A 30 -13.40 -11.52 -0.14
CA LEU A 30 -13.44 -12.97 -0.31
C LEU A 30 -14.18 -13.35 -1.61
N ALA A 31 -15.41 -12.86 -1.78
CA ALA A 31 -16.22 -13.10 -2.98
C ALA A 31 -15.54 -12.57 -4.26
N SER A 32 -14.93 -11.38 -4.20
CA SER A 32 -14.20 -10.80 -5.33
C SER A 32 -13.02 -11.68 -5.76
N VAL A 33 -12.29 -12.30 -4.81
CA VAL A 33 -11.13 -13.13 -5.14
C VAL A 33 -11.56 -14.43 -5.81
N LEU A 34 -12.64 -15.05 -5.33
CA LEU A 34 -13.27 -16.22 -5.95
C LEU A 34 -13.79 -15.93 -7.37
N ALA A 35 -14.52 -14.82 -7.54
CA ALA A 35 -15.09 -14.43 -8.84
C ALA A 35 -14.03 -14.03 -9.88
N CYS A 36 -12.83 -13.68 -9.46
CA CYS A 36 -11.80 -13.10 -10.31
C CYS A 36 -11.41 -14.07 -11.45
N ARG A 37 -11.43 -13.57 -12.70
CA ARG A 37 -11.13 -14.34 -13.92
C ARG A 37 -12.13 -15.49 -14.17
N THR A 38 -13.39 -15.31 -13.77
CA THR A 38 -14.51 -16.18 -14.12
C THR A 38 -15.58 -15.41 -14.88
N ALA A 39 -16.60 -16.09 -15.39
CA ALA A 39 -17.76 -15.49 -16.05
C ALA A 39 -18.46 -14.41 -15.19
N GLN A 40 -18.37 -14.50 -13.86
CA GLN A 40 -18.93 -13.51 -12.93
C GLN A 40 -18.29 -12.11 -13.06
N CYS A 41 -17.11 -12.00 -13.66
CA CYS A 41 -16.48 -10.70 -13.95
C CYS A 41 -16.79 -10.17 -15.36
N GLY A 42 -17.50 -10.94 -16.20
CA GLY A 42 -17.65 -10.68 -17.62
C GLY A 42 -16.39 -10.98 -18.42
N GLU A 43 -16.42 -10.65 -19.71
CA GLU A 43 -15.40 -11.05 -20.68
C GLU A 43 -14.80 -9.86 -21.43
N ILE A 44 -13.59 -10.08 -21.93
CA ILE A 44 -12.90 -9.25 -22.91
C ILE A 44 -12.93 -10.03 -24.22
N LEU A 45 -13.43 -9.39 -25.27
CA LEU A 45 -13.41 -9.90 -26.63
C LEU A 45 -12.11 -9.47 -27.29
N LEU A 46 -11.44 -10.43 -27.92
CA LEU A 46 -10.09 -10.27 -28.45
C LEU A 46 -10.06 -10.75 -29.90
N ASP A 47 -9.41 -10.00 -30.76
CA ASP A 47 -9.18 -10.36 -32.17
C ASP A 47 -7.68 -10.51 -32.43
N CYS A 48 -7.32 -11.49 -33.25
CA CYS A 48 -5.95 -11.66 -33.71
C CYS A 48 -5.77 -10.99 -35.08
N PRO A 49 -4.95 -9.94 -35.19
CA PRO A 49 -4.78 -9.24 -36.48
C PRO A 49 -4.06 -10.07 -37.55
N THR A 50 -3.51 -11.24 -37.18
CA THR A 50 -2.76 -12.11 -38.11
C THR A 50 -3.57 -13.32 -38.59
N CYS A 51 -4.26 -14.03 -37.69
CA CYS A 51 -5.02 -15.23 -38.04
C CYS A 51 -6.54 -15.04 -37.91
N HIS A 52 -6.99 -13.84 -37.53
CA HIS A 52 -8.40 -13.47 -37.36
C HIS A 52 -9.20 -14.35 -36.38
N GLU A 53 -8.49 -15.14 -35.57
CA GLU A 53 -9.08 -15.94 -34.50
C GLU A 53 -9.64 -15.03 -33.40
N VAL A 54 -10.94 -15.09 -33.19
CA VAL A 54 -11.63 -14.37 -32.11
C VAL A 54 -11.56 -15.19 -30.83
N GLN A 55 -11.10 -14.56 -29.75
CA GLN A 55 -10.94 -15.22 -28.46
C GLN A 55 -11.62 -14.41 -27.35
N THR A 56 -12.00 -15.08 -26.28
CA THR A 56 -12.48 -14.43 -25.06
C THR A 56 -11.55 -14.69 -23.88
N ARG A 57 -11.50 -13.73 -22.95
CA ARG A 57 -10.86 -13.88 -21.64
C ARG A 57 -11.73 -13.27 -20.56
N TYR A 58 -11.81 -13.94 -19.41
CA TYR A 58 -12.51 -13.36 -18.26
C TYR A 58 -11.76 -12.16 -17.67
N ARG A 59 -12.53 -11.16 -17.26
CA ARG A 59 -12.04 -9.94 -16.65
C ARG A 59 -11.54 -10.19 -15.22
N SER A 60 -10.66 -9.31 -14.74
CA SER A 60 -10.25 -9.30 -13.34
C SER A 60 -11.32 -8.66 -12.45
N CYS A 61 -11.46 -9.11 -11.20
CA CYS A 61 -12.40 -8.53 -10.23
C CYS A 61 -12.04 -7.10 -9.80
N GLY A 62 -10.78 -6.69 -9.98
CA GLY A 62 -10.32 -5.34 -9.65
C GLY A 62 -10.24 -5.04 -8.16
N ASN A 63 -10.51 -6.01 -7.27
CA ASN A 63 -10.39 -5.81 -5.82
C ASN A 63 -8.91 -5.75 -5.40
N ARG A 64 -8.55 -4.80 -4.53
CA ARG A 64 -7.16 -4.56 -4.09
C ARG A 64 -6.58 -5.69 -3.23
N SER A 65 -7.44 -6.52 -2.65
CA SER A 65 -7.03 -7.69 -1.88
C SER A 65 -6.73 -8.89 -2.77
N CYS A 66 -7.09 -8.84 -4.06
CA CYS A 66 -6.83 -9.93 -5.00
C CYS A 66 -5.37 -9.92 -5.45
N PRO A 67 -4.60 -11.02 -5.25
CA PRO A 67 -3.19 -11.08 -5.64
C PRO A 67 -2.99 -11.06 -7.16
N ARG A 68 -4.04 -11.36 -7.94
CA ARG A 68 -4.01 -11.45 -9.42
C ARG A 68 -4.30 -10.11 -10.11
N CYS A 69 -4.80 -9.11 -9.37
CA CYS A 69 -5.29 -7.83 -9.92
C CYS A 69 -4.30 -6.67 -9.74
N GLN A 70 -4.59 -5.53 -10.39
CA GLN A 70 -3.98 -4.21 -10.16
C GLN A 70 -2.44 -4.08 -10.29
N HIS A 71 -1.78 -5.07 -10.90
CA HIS A 71 -0.34 -5.00 -11.23
C HIS A 71 0.00 -3.76 -12.05
N HIS A 72 -0.77 -3.51 -13.11
CA HIS A 72 -0.57 -2.36 -13.98
C HIS A 72 -0.81 -1.03 -13.26
N ASP A 73 -1.81 -0.95 -12.36
CA ASP A 73 -2.08 0.26 -11.57
C ASP A 73 -0.96 0.58 -10.58
N THR A 74 -0.33 -0.46 -10.02
CA THR A 74 0.88 -0.33 -9.21
C THR A 74 2.03 0.27 -10.02
N THR A 75 2.27 -0.23 -11.23
CA THR A 75 3.33 0.28 -12.11
C THR A 75 3.05 1.73 -12.52
N ARG A 76 1.82 2.06 -12.91
CA ARG A 76 1.43 3.45 -13.21
C ARG A 76 1.61 4.38 -12.01
N TRP A 77 1.26 3.91 -10.81
CA TRP A 77 1.48 4.69 -9.59
C TRP A 77 2.97 4.95 -9.36
N LEU A 78 3.82 3.92 -9.47
CA LEU A 78 5.25 4.06 -9.26
C LEU A 78 5.87 5.04 -10.26
N GLU A 79 5.44 4.97 -11.52
CA GLU A 79 5.90 5.89 -12.57
C GLU A 79 5.50 7.34 -12.26
N ARG A 80 4.26 7.57 -11.81
CA ARG A 80 3.84 8.91 -11.35
C ARG A 80 4.69 9.42 -10.18
N GLN A 81 5.10 8.57 -9.25
CA GLN A 81 5.98 8.98 -8.16
C GLN A 81 7.42 9.22 -8.64
N ARG A 82 7.92 8.44 -9.60
CA ARG A 82 9.23 8.66 -10.23
C ARG A 82 9.33 10.06 -10.85
N GLN A 83 8.26 10.53 -11.49
CA GLN A 83 8.18 11.86 -12.09
C GLN A 83 8.24 13.00 -11.07
N LYS A 84 7.96 12.73 -9.80
CA LYS A 84 8.04 13.70 -8.71
C LYS A 84 9.41 13.75 -8.04
N LEU A 85 10.31 12.83 -8.38
CA LEU A 85 11.62 12.77 -7.74
C LEU A 85 12.41 14.05 -7.99
N LEU A 86 13.24 14.36 -7.00
CA LEU A 86 14.11 15.53 -6.94
C LEU A 86 15.55 15.02 -6.81
N PRO A 87 16.56 15.77 -7.27
CA PRO A 87 17.96 15.35 -7.23
C PRO A 87 18.59 15.47 -5.83
N VAL A 88 17.86 15.09 -4.78
CA VAL A 88 18.28 15.15 -3.37
C VAL A 88 18.28 13.75 -2.76
N ASP A 89 18.87 13.62 -1.59
CA ASP A 89 18.70 12.42 -0.77
C ASP A 89 17.28 12.34 -0.21
N TYR A 90 16.83 11.14 0.09
CA TYR A 90 15.50 10.84 0.61
C TYR A 90 15.60 10.10 1.92
N PHE A 91 14.54 10.18 2.70
CA PHE A 91 14.42 9.52 3.98
C PHE A 91 13.13 8.71 4.02
N LEU A 92 13.20 7.54 4.63
CA LEU A 92 12.04 6.71 4.92
C LEU A 92 11.73 6.86 6.41
N VAL A 93 10.66 7.58 6.71
CA VAL A 93 10.18 7.72 8.09
C VAL A 93 9.03 6.74 8.32
N THR A 94 9.07 5.97 9.39
CA THR A 94 8.02 5.01 9.73
C THR A 94 7.48 5.28 11.12
N PHE A 95 6.16 5.43 11.23
CA PHE A 95 5.46 5.50 12.52
C PHE A 95 4.61 4.25 12.68
N THR A 96 4.79 3.55 13.80
CA THR A 96 4.15 2.26 14.06
C THR A 96 3.16 2.38 15.21
N LEU A 97 1.98 1.78 15.03
CA LEU A 97 0.99 1.69 16.09
C LEU A 97 1.38 0.58 17.09
N PRO A 98 1.50 0.90 18.40
CA PRO A 98 1.76 -0.10 19.44
C PRO A 98 0.71 -1.21 19.48
N TYR A 99 1.11 -2.36 20.02
CA TYR A 99 0.28 -3.57 20.06
C TYR A 99 -1.08 -3.33 20.73
N GLU A 100 -1.09 -2.57 21.82
CA GLU A 100 -2.24 -2.32 22.68
C GLU A 100 -3.33 -1.51 21.97
N LEU A 101 -2.94 -0.69 20.99
CA LEU A 101 -3.87 0.10 20.18
C LEU A 101 -4.39 -0.65 18.94
N ARG A 102 -3.89 -1.84 18.65
CA ARG A 102 -4.26 -2.58 17.43
C ARG A 102 -5.71 -3.06 17.47
N ALA A 103 -6.22 -3.49 18.63
CA ALA A 103 -7.62 -3.88 18.77
C ALA A 103 -8.57 -2.69 18.49
N LEU A 104 -8.21 -1.50 18.99
CA LEU A 104 -8.93 -0.26 18.68
C LEU A 104 -8.88 0.03 17.16
N ALA A 105 -7.71 -0.09 16.54
CA ALA A 105 -7.55 0.10 15.10
C ALA A 105 -8.38 -0.91 14.28
N GLN A 106 -8.51 -2.16 14.71
CA GLN A 106 -9.36 -3.14 14.02
C GLN A 106 -10.83 -2.76 14.06
N ARG A 107 -11.32 -2.22 15.18
CA ARG A 107 -12.72 -1.81 15.35
C ARG A 107 -13.04 -0.49 14.64
N HIS A 108 -12.08 0.45 14.62
CA HIS A 108 -12.27 1.81 14.11
C HIS A 108 -11.30 2.15 12.97
N GLN A 109 -11.11 1.21 12.03
CA GLN A 109 -10.07 1.27 10.99
C GLN A 109 -10.02 2.62 10.25
N ALA A 110 -11.14 3.11 9.74
CA ALA A 110 -11.17 4.34 8.95
C ALA A 110 -10.69 5.56 9.74
N GLN A 111 -11.13 5.69 11.00
CA GLN A 111 -10.78 6.79 11.89
C GLN A 111 -9.31 6.67 12.32
N VAL A 112 -8.91 5.52 12.88
CA VAL A 112 -7.55 5.33 13.43
C VAL A 112 -6.48 5.40 12.33
N TYR A 113 -6.70 4.79 11.17
CA TYR A 113 -5.76 4.94 10.05
C TYR A 113 -5.74 6.37 9.51
N GLY A 114 -6.88 7.06 9.52
CA GLY A 114 -6.96 8.49 9.18
C GLY A 114 -6.09 9.34 10.11
N MET A 115 -6.20 9.12 11.41
CA MET A 115 -5.38 9.77 12.45
C MET A 115 -3.91 9.40 12.29
N LEU A 116 -3.58 8.13 12.01
CA LEU A 116 -2.20 7.69 11.78
C LEU A 116 -1.51 8.54 10.71
N PHE A 117 -2.19 8.77 9.58
CA PHE A 117 -1.68 9.65 8.52
C PHE A 117 -1.54 11.10 8.97
N ALA A 118 -2.58 11.67 9.59
CA ALA A 118 -2.61 13.08 9.98
C ALA A 118 -1.54 13.39 11.06
N CYS A 119 -1.43 12.54 12.08
CA CYS A 119 -0.45 12.69 13.15
C CYS A 119 0.98 12.50 12.61
N ALA A 120 1.23 11.53 11.73
CA ALA A 120 2.56 11.31 11.16
C ALA A 120 3.01 12.49 10.29
N GLN A 121 2.17 12.93 9.35
CA GLN A 121 2.49 14.06 8.47
C GLN A 121 2.62 15.37 9.24
N SER A 122 1.71 15.68 10.15
CA SER A 122 1.82 16.90 10.95
C SER A 122 3.09 16.87 11.82
N THR A 123 3.49 15.71 12.37
CA THR A 123 4.72 15.61 13.20
C THR A 123 5.93 15.98 12.38
N LEU A 124 6.08 15.41 11.19
CA LEU A 124 7.18 15.76 10.28
C LEU A 124 7.13 17.22 9.82
N ALA A 125 5.93 17.75 9.54
CA ALA A 125 5.77 19.15 9.16
C ALA A 125 6.23 20.11 10.27
N THR A 126 5.92 19.82 11.54
CA THR A 126 6.38 20.62 12.68
C THR A 126 7.90 20.58 12.83
N PHE A 127 8.50 19.40 12.73
CA PHE A 127 9.96 19.26 12.84
C PHE A 127 10.69 19.97 11.69
N ALA A 128 10.15 19.89 10.48
CA ALA A 128 10.69 20.60 9.32
C ALA A 128 10.54 22.13 9.43
N GLY A 129 9.46 22.61 10.03
CA GLY A 129 9.21 24.04 10.23
C GLY A 129 10.17 24.72 11.21
N ASN A 130 10.79 23.96 12.12
CA ASN A 130 11.76 24.50 13.07
C ASN A 130 13.01 25.04 12.34
N ALA A 131 13.34 26.31 12.58
CA ALA A 131 14.45 27.03 11.95
C ALA A 131 15.82 26.37 12.20
N ASP A 132 16.02 25.82 13.40
CA ASP A 132 17.26 25.12 13.80
C ASP A 132 17.41 23.75 13.13
N LYS A 133 16.38 23.32 12.40
CA LYS A 133 16.37 22.10 11.59
C LYS A 133 16.36 22.47 10.11
N LEU A 134 15.21 22.30 9.44
CA LEU A 134 15.05 22.63 8.03
C LEU A 134 14.59 24.09 7.84
N GLY A 135 13.66 24.58 8.68
CA GLY A 135 13.12 25.94 8.61
C GLY A 135 12.17 26.16 7.44
N GLY A 136 11.48 25.12 6.96
CA GLY A 136 10.66 25.22 5.75
C GLY A 136 9.66 24.09 5.54
N ARG A 137 8.87 24.22 4.48
CA ARG A 137 7.82 23.26 4.11
C ARG A 137 8.42 22.09 3.34
N ILE A 138 8.23 20.88 3.84
CA ILE A 138 8.63 19.64 3.16
C ILE A 138 7.47 19.05 2.34
N GLY A 139 7.81 18.21 1.37
CA GLY A 139 6.88 17.33 0.68
C GLY A 139 7.10 15.89 1.12
N MET A 140 6.07 15.05 1.05
CA MET A 140 6.21 13.63 1.40
C MET A 140 5.15 12.76 0.74
N THR A 141 5.48 11.51 0.47
CA THR A 141 4.54 10.47 0.03
C THR A 141 4.36 9.46 1.15
N ALA A 142 3.15 9.34 1.68
CA ALA A 142 2.82 8.47 2.78
C ALA A 142 2.06 7.22 2.32
N VAL A 143 2.41 6.05 2.86
CA VAL A 143 1.84 4.74 2.53
C VAL A 143 1.49 3.99 3.82
N LEU A 144 0.23 3.57 3.95
CA LEU A 144 -0.22 2.72 5.05
C LEU A 144 0.08 1.25 4.74
N HIS A 145 0.67 0.56 5.71
CA HIS A 145 0.74 -0.90 5.77
C HIS A 145 0.04 -1.38 7.04
N THR A 146 -0.51 -2.59 7.01
CA THR A 146 -1.24 -3.20 8.14
C THR A 146 -0.63 -4.50 8.61
N HIS A 147 0.49 -4.93 8.04
CA HIS A 147 1.03 -6.26 8.27
C HIS A 147 2.56 -6.29 8.42
N THR A 148 3.04 -7.26 9.18
CA THR A 148 4.45 -7.67 9.16
C THR A 148 4.72 -8.56 7.93
N ARG A 149 5.99 -8.95 7.73
CA ARG A 149 6.35 -9.96 6.72
C ARG A 149 5.76 -11.34 7.03
N LYS A 150 5.47 -11.61 8.30
CA LYS A 150 4.78 -12.82 8.79
C LYS A 150 3.24 -12.68 8.74
N LEU A 151 2.74 -11.58 8.17
CA LEU A 151 1.33 -11.23 8.01
C LEU A 151 0.58 -10.90 9.32
N ASP A 152 1.28 -10.75 10.45
CA ASP A 152 0.66 -10.32 11.70
C ASP A 152 0.14 -8.89 11.57
N TYR A 153 -1.03 -8.61 12.14
CA TYR A 153 -1.60 -7.28 12.12
C TYR A 153 -0.72 -6.27 12.86
N HIS A 154 -0.27 -5.27 12.10
CA HIS A 154 0.74 -4.30 12.49
C HIS A 154 0.56 -3.00 11.69
N PRO A 155 -0.43 -2.15 12.02
CA PRO A 155 -0.64 -0.86 11.36
C PRO A 155 0.55 0.07 11.54
N HIS A 156 1.09 0.56 10.42
CA HIS A 156 2.16 1.56 10.39
C HIS A 156 2.09 2.38 9.11
N VAL A 157 2.61 3.60 9.15
CA VAL A 157 2.70 4.48 7.99
C VAL A 157 4.15 4.77 7.66
N HIS A 158 4.52 4.54 6.41
CA HIS A 158 5.80 4.92 5.83
C HIS A 158 5.65 6.26 5.11
N LEU A 159 6.60 7.17 5.28
CA LEU A 159 6.66 8.47 4.61
C LEU A 159 8.00 8.59 3.90
N VAL A 160 7.96 8.74 2.58
CA VAL A 160 9.12 9.02 1.74
C VAL A 160 9.27 10.54 1.67
N VAL A 161 10.34 11.07 2.25
CA VAL A 161 10.56 12.51 2.45
C VAL A 161 11.82 12.94 1.68
N PRO A 162 11.75 13.90 0.74
CA PRO A 162 12.94 14.50 0.14
C PRO A 162 13.74 15.27 1.20
N GLY A 163 15.06 15.15 1.14
CA GLY A 163 16.05 15.83 1.96
C GLY A 163 16.18 17.31 1.58
N GLY A 164 15.11 18.06 1.73
CA GLY A 164 15.09 19.49 1.50
C GLY A 164 13.69 20.07 1.67
N CYS A 165 13.63 21.39 1.74
CA CYS A 165 12.40 22.11 2.05
C CYS A 165 12.29 23.42 1.28
N LEU A 166 11.07 23.93 1.23
CA LEU A 166 10.74 25.25 0.71
C LEU A 166 10.71 26.28 1.83
N MET A 167 11.62 27.26 1.75
CA MET A 167 11.61 28.44 2.60
C MET A 167 10.62 29.45 2.04
N THR A 168 9.35 29.37 2.45
CA THR A 168 8.25 30.16 1.86
C THR A 168 8.50 31.66 1.89
N ARG A 169 9.01 32.21 3.01
CA ARG A 169 9.32 33.65 3.14
C ARG A 169 10.42 34.10 2.18
N ARG A 170 11.44 33.28 1.97
CA ARG A 170 12.59 33.58 1.10
C ARG A 170 12.40 33.13 -0.35
N ARG A 171 11.31 32.42 -0.66
CA ARG A 171 11.02 31.81 -1.97
C ARG A 171 12.20 30.94 -2.49
N GLN A 172 12.89 30.25 -1.58
CA GLN A 172 14.09 29.48 -1.87
C GLN A 172 13.90 28.00 -1.55
N TRP A 173 14.64 27.16 -2.27
CA TRP A 173 14.85 25.77 -1.89
C TRP A 173 16.06 25.66 -0.97
N LYS A 174 15.93 24.90 0.12
CA LYS A 174 17.05 24.51 0.98
C LYS A 174 17.21 22.99 0.94
N THR A 175 18.34 22.53 0.43
CA THR A 175 18.74 21.11 0.49
C THR A 175 19.30 20.79 1.88
N LEU A 176 18.89 19.66 2.44
CA LEU A 176 19.48 19.12 3.66
C LEU A 176 20.90 18.62 3.35
N ARG A 177 21.85 18.94 4.22
CA ARG A 177 23.21 18.40 4.13
C ARG A 177 23.32 17.17 5.04
N GLY A 178 23.87 16.08 4.52
CA GLY A 178 24.12 14.85 5.27
C GLY A 178 22.96 13.85 5.26
N LYS A 179 23.17 12.72 5.95
CA LYS A 179 22.28 11.53 5.94
C LYS A 179 21.40 11.43 7.17
N TYR A 180 21.18 12.53 7.89
CA TYR A 180 20.36 12.59 9.09
C TYR A 180 19.26 13.63 8.93
N LEU A 181 18.00 13.21 9.08
CA LEU A 181 16.84 14.09 8.95
C LEU A 181 16.37 14.59 10.33
N PHE A 182 15.85 13.72 11.19
CA PHE A 182 15.34 14.08 12.52
C PHE A 182 15.62 12.99 13.56
N ASN A 183 15.54 13.36 14.84
CA ASN A 183 15.72 12.44 15.95
C ASN A 183 14.49 11.54 16.11
N GLU A 184 14.69 10.22 16.06
CA GLU A 184 13.63 9.21 16.11
C GLU A 184 12.83 9.25 17.42
N GLN A 185 13.49 9.41 18.57
CA GLN A 185 12.84 9.43 19.87
C GLN A 185 11.94 10.66 20.03
N ALA A 186 12.40 11.82 19.57
CA ALA A 186 11.64 13.06 19.57
C ALA A 186 10.41 12.96 18.64
N LEU A 187 10.59 12.39 17.43
CA LEU A 187 9.48 12.12 16.52
C LEU A 187 8.44 11.21 17.18
N ALA A 188 8.87 10.11 17.80
CA ALA A 188 7.98 9.16 18.45
C ALA A 188 7.19 9.78 19.61
N ARG A 189 7.84 10.63 20.42
CA ARG A 189 7.21 11.34 21.55
C ARG A 189 6.09 12.27 21.09
N VAL A 190 6.36 13.10 20.07
CA VAL A 190 5.37 14.05 19.54
C VAL A 190 4.25 13.32 18.81
N PHE A 191 4.60 12.29 18.02
CA PHE A 191 3.61 11.48 17.33
C PHE A 191 2.66 10.76 18.30
N ARG A 192 3.19 10.16 19.38
CA ARG A 192 2.41 9.55 20.46
C ARG A 192 1.41 10.55 21.04
N ALA A 193 1.89 11.71 21.49
CA ALA A 193 1.04 12.72 22.10
C ALA A 193 -0.12 13.14 21.17
N ARG A 194 0.19 13.38 19.89
CA ARG A 194 -0.81 13.75 18.88
C ARG A 194 -1.82 12.65 18.59
N LEU A 195 -1.36 11.41 18.47
CA LEU A 195 -2.26 10.30 18.14
C LEU A 195 -3.21 10.01 19.30
N LEU A 196 -2.72 10.01 20.54
CA LEU A 196 -3.57 9.80 21.71
C LEU A 196 -4.61 10.93 21.86
N ALA A 197 -4.18 12.19 21.71
CA ALA A 197 -5.09 13.33 21.73
C ALA A 197 -6.16 13.22 20.62
N ALA A 198 -5.78 12.82 19.41
CA ALA A 198 -6.72 12.67 18.29
C ALA A 198 -7.73 11.52 18.53
N ILE A 199 -7.30 10.42 19.14
CA ILE A 199 -8.18 9.30 19.51
C ILE A 199 -9.19 9.75 20.57
N GLN A 200 -8.74 10.43 21.63
CA GLN A 200 -9.62 10.94 22.68
C GLN A 200 -10.61 11.99 22.16
N ALA A 201 -10.15 12.92 21.31
CA ALA A 201 -10.99 13.94 20.70
C ALA A 201 -12.08 13.34 19.78
N ALA A 202 -11.87 12.13 19.25
CA ALA A 202 -12.87 11.39 18.49
C ALA A 202 -13.84 10.57 19.37
N GLY A 203 -13.76 10.70 20.70
CA GLY A 203 -14.60 9.95 21.65
C GLY A 203 -14.26 8.47 21.75
N LEU A 204 -13.09 8.05 21.27
CA LEU A 204 -12.67 6.65 21.31
C LEU A 204 -11.95 6.35 22.62
N ALA A 205 -12.37 5.29 23.31
CA ALA A 205 -11.75 4.85 24.54
C ALA A 205 -10.33 4.31 24.28
N LEU A 206 -9.35 4.87 24.98
CA LEU A 206 -7.99 4.34 25.01
C LEU A 206 -7.92 3.07 25.87
N PRO A 207 -7.11 2.07 25.49
CA PRO A 207 -6.86 0.92 26.35
C PRO A 207 -6.12 1.35 27.62
N LYS A 208 -6.34 0.64 28.73
CA LYS A 208 -5.72 0.99 30.03
C LYS A 208 -4.18 0.98 29.99
N ALA A 209 -3.58 0.12 29.17
CA ALA A 209 -2.13 -0.10 29.12
C ALA A 209 -1.47 0.49 27.87
N VAL A 210 -1.69 1.77 27.52
CA VAL A 210 -0.94 2.40 26.42
C VAL A 210 0.52 2.59 26.83
N PRO A 211 1.51 2.09 26.06
CA PRO A 211 2.92 2.23 26.44
C PRO A 211 3.38 3.69 26.43
N ALA A 212 4.27 4.03 27.36
CA ALA A 212 4.89 5.36 27.45
C ALA A 212 5.88 5.61 26.30
N THR A 213 6.65 4.58 25.94
CA THR A 213 7.68 4.65 24.89
C THR A 213 7.14 4.12 23.57
N TRP A 214 7.19 4.94 22.53
CA TRP A 214 6.81 4.57 21.17
C TRP A 214 8.04 4.58 20.26
N ILE A 215 7.93 3.93 19.11
CA ILE A 215 9.01 3.81 18.15
C ILE A 215 8.61 4.53 16.85
N ALA A 216 9.51 5.39 16.39
CA ALA A 216 9.55 5.88 15.03
C ALA A 216 10.91 5.52 14.44
N HIS A 217 10.97 5.25 13.15
CA HIS A 217 12.22 5.07 12.42
C HIS A 217 12.38 6.17 11.39
N CYS A 218 13.58 6.68 11.20
CA CYS A 218 13.92 7.76 10.28
C CYS A 218 15.25 7.44 9.61
N THR A 219 15.20 6.66 8.53
CA THR A 219 16.40 6.14 7.87
C THR A 219 16.68 6.85 6.55
N HIS A 220 17.96 7.03 6.24
CA HIS A 220 18.38 7.49 4.92
C HIS A 220 18.05 6.43 3.87
N ALA A 221 17.41 6.85 2.78
CA ALA A 221 16.83 6.01 1.74
C ALA A 221 17.40 6.30 0.33
N GLY A 222 18.60 6.89 0.26
CA GLY A 222 19.28 7.19 -1.00
C GLY A 222 18.48 8.16 -1.86
N ARG A 223 18.30 7.88 -3.14
CA ARG A 223 17.64 8.77 -4.11
C ARG A 223 16.11 8.60 -4.21
N GLY A 224 15.49 7.96 -3.23
CA GLY A 224 14.04 7.82 -3.11
C GLY A 224 13.40 6.70 -3.95
N LEU A 225 13.85 6.48 -5.19
CA LEU A 225 13.28 5.43 -6.07
C LEU A 225 13.31 4.02 -5.45
N PRO A 226 14.39 3.56 -4.78
CA PRO A 226 14.38 2.26 -4.10
C PRO A 226 13.29 2.14 -3.02
N ALA A 227 13.07 3.19 -2.23
CA ALA A 227 12.01 3.21 -1.22
C ALA A 227 10.62 3.17 -1.86
N LEU A 228 10.38 3.94 -2.92
CA LEU A 228 9.13 3.90 -3.66
C LEU A 228 8.87 2.53 -4.31
N LYS A 229 9.91 1.89 -4.88
CA LYS A 229 9.83 0.51 -5.41
C LYS A 229 9.54 -0.52 -4.31
N TYR A 230 10.12 -0.34 -3.12
CA TYR A 230 9.84 -1.21 -1.98
C TYR A 230 8.38 -1.10 -1.54
N LEU A 231 7.87 0.13 -1.37
CA LEU A 231 6.50 0.38 -0.93
C LEU A 231 5.46 -0.01 -2.00
N SER A 232 5.76 0.19 -3.29
CA SER A 232 4.82 -0.09 -4.37
C SER A 232 4.33 -1.55 -4.38
N ARG A 233 5.18 -2.49 -3.96
CA ARG A 233 4.88 -3.93 -3.92
C ARG A 233 3.64 -4.27 -3.10
N TYR A 234 3.30 -3.45 -2.11
CA TYR A 234 2.22 -3.70 -1.15
C TYR A 234 1.00 -2.76 -1.33
N LEU A 235 0.99 -1.92 -2.38
CA LEU A 235 -0.06 -0.93 -2.55
C LEU A 235 -1.38 -1.51 -3.06
N TYR A 236 -1.32 -2.36 -4.07
CA TYR A 236 -2.50 -2.84 -4.79
C TYR A 236 -2.48 -4.35 -5.02
N ARG A 237 -1.58 -5.06 -4.34
CA ARG A 237 -1.54 -6.52 -4.31
C ARG A 237 -2.16 -7.00 -3.00
N GLY A 238 -2.65 -8.24 -3.01
CA GLY A 238 -2.91 -8.96 -1.77
C GLY A 238 -1.69 -8.93 -0.84
N VAL A 239 -1.89 -9.23 0.44
CA VAL A 239 -0.81 -9.08 1.45
C VAL A 239 0.32 -10.10 1.32
N ILE A 240 0.13 -11.13 0.49
CA ILE A 240 1.09 -12.18 0.19
C ILE A 240 1.10 -12.48 -1.31
N SER A 241 2.26 -12.84 -1.85
CA SER A 241 2.37 -13.42 -3.19
C SER A 241 2.01 -14.91 -3.15
N GLU A 242 1.24 -15.40 -4.12
CA GLU A 242 0.90 -16.84 -4.24
C GLU A 242 2.15 -17.72 -4.31
N LYS A 243 3.26 -17.22 -4.87
CA LYS A 243 4.57 -17.92 -4.88
C LYS A 243 5.19 -18.14 -3.50
N GLN A 244 4.69 -17.47 -2.47
CA GLN A 244 5.14 -17.65 -1.10
C GLN A 244 4.36 -18.74 -0.36
N ILE A 245 3.23 -19.19 -0.90
CA ILE A 245 2.47 -20.32 -0.36
C ILE A 245 3.12 -21.57 -0.92
N ILE A 246 3.70 -22.40 -0.04
CA ILE A 246 4.60 -23.50 -0.43
C ILE A 246 4.02 -24.89 -0.16
N ALA A 247 3.02 -25.02 0.72
CA ALA A 247 2.35 -26.29 0.98
C ALA A 247 0.91 -26.11 1.48
N ASP A 248 0.09 -27.12 1.21
CA ASP A 248 -1.30 -27.33 1.63
C ASP A 248 -1.48 -28.84 1.77
N ASP A 249 -1.68 -29.32 3.00
CA ASP A 249 -1.82 -30.74 3.32
C ASP A 249 -3.29 -31.19 3.45
N GLY A 250 -4.24 -30.32 3.08
CA GLY A 250 -5.67 -30.55 3.28
C GLY A 250 -6.22 -30.02 4.60
N LYS A 251 -5.35 -29.65 5.55
CA LYS A 251 -5.70 -29.07 6.85
C LYS A 251 -4.94 -27.78 7.16
N HIS A 252 -3.66 -27.71 6.79
CA HIS A 252 -2.76 -26.62 7.09
C HIS A 252 -2.17 -26.02 5.83
N ILE A 253 -2.00 -24.69 5.87
CA ILE A 253 -1.28 -23.92 4.87
C ILE A 253 0.08 -23.54 5.43
N THR A 254 1.13 -23.76 4.63
CA THR A 254 2.48 -23.28 4.92
C THR A 254 2.89 -22.21 3.93
N PHE A 255 3.36 -21.06 4.44
CA PHE A 255 3.93 -20.00 3.62
C PHE A 255 5.31 -19.56 4.10
N ARG A 256 6.13 -19.10 3.16
CA ARG A 256 7.49 -18.61 3.39
C ARG A 256 7.54 -17.10 3.46
N TYR A 257 8.27 -16.57 4.44
CA TYR A 257 8.53 -15.14 4.61
C TYR A 257 10.01 -14.89 4.91
N ARG A 258 10.47 -13.66 4.65
CA ARG A 258 11.82 -13.23 5.04
C ARG A 258 11.77 -12.61 6.43
N ASP A 259 12.53 -13.14 7.37
CA ASP A 259 12.59 -12.63 8.73
C ASP A 259 13.12 -11.19 8.76
N GLY A 260 12.52 -10.36 9.62
CA GLY A 260 12.87 -8.95 9.71
C GLY A 260 14.20 -8.69 10.42
N LYS A 261 14.59 -9.57 11.34
CA LYS A 261 15.78 -9.45 12.18
C LYS A 261 16.96 -10.20 11.57
N THR A 262 16.78 -11.46 11.18
CA THR A 262 17.86 -12.27 10.63
C THR A 262 18.03 -12.10 9.12
N GLY A 263 16.99 -11.65 8.42
CA GLY A 263 17.01 -11.53 6.96
C GLY A 263 16.94 -12.86 6.23
N GLU A 264 16.80 -13.99 6.94
CA GLU A 264 16.70 -15.33 6.38
C GLU A 264 15.26 -15.67 5.99
N TYR A 265 15.10 -16.70 5.16
CA TYR A 265 13.78 -17.25 4.89
C TYR A 265 13.34 -18.17 6.03
N ARG A 266 12.11 -17.96 6.52
CA ARG A 266 11.43 -18.81 7.49
C ARG A 266 10.05 -19.19 6.97
N THR A 267 9.46 -20.22 7.56
CA THR A 267 8.12 -20.69 7.23
C THR A 267 7.16 -20.45 8.38
N ARG A 268 5.87 -20.36 8.07
CA ARG A 268 4.78 -20.35 9.04
C ARG A 268 3.70 -21.30 8.54
N THR A 269 3.27 -22.18 9.43
CA THR A 269 2.21 -23.16 9.19
C THR A 269 1.05 -22.89 10.15
N MET A 270 -0.18 -23.00 9.67
CA MET A 270 -1.42 -22.85 10.44
C MET A 270 -2.58 -23.52 9.68
N SER A 271 -3.76 -23.65 10.30
CA SER A 271 -4.93 -24.17 9.59
C SER A 271 -5.35 -23.26 8.43
N GLY A 272 -6.04 -23.82 7.44
CA GLY A 272 -6.45 -23.05 6.26
C GLY A 272 -7.41 -21.90 6.60
N GLU A 273 -8.33 -22.08 7.54
CA GLU A 273 -9.24 -21.05 8.03
C GLU A 273 -8.52 -19.93 8.78
N ASP A 274 -7.51 -20.26 9.61
CA ASP A 274 -6.66 -19.26 10.25
C ASP A 274 -5.83 -18.48 9.23
N PHE A 275 -5.36 -19.14 8.17
CA PHE A 275 -4.68 -18.48 7.06
C PHE A 275 -5.60 -17.49 6.34
N LEU A 276 -6.85 -17.86 6.05
CA LEU A 276 -7.84 -16.96 5.45
C LEU A 276 -8.13 -15.75 6.36
N TRP A 277 -8.28 -15.97 7.67
CA TRP A 277 -8.42 -14.88 8.65
C TRP A 277 -7.20 -13.96 8.65
N LEU A 278 -6.00 -14.53 8.62
CA LEU A 278 -4.73 -13.81 8.61
C LEU A 278 -4.60 -12.89 7.39
N LEU A 279 -5.15 -13.27 6.25
CA LEU A 279 -5.21 -12.42 5.04
C LEU A 279 -6.27 -11.33 5.15
N LEU A 280 -7.47 -11.67 5.61
CA LEU A 280 -8.64 -10.78 5.57
C LEU A 280 -8.60 -9.66 6.60
N GLN A 281 -7.86 -9.79 7.70
CA GLN A 281 -7.68 -8.70 8.66
C GLN A 281 -7.01 -7.43 8.06
N HIS A 282 -6.41 -7.55 6.87
CA HIS A 282 -5.73 -6.45 6.15
C HIS A 282 -6.60 -5.77 5.08
N VAL A 283 -7.84 -6.22 4.93
CA VAL A 283 -8.84 -5.55 4.08
C VAL A 283 -9.12 -4.18 4.70
N LEU A 284 -8.83 -3.11 3.97
CA LEU A 284 -9.11 -1.74 4.45
C LEU A 284 -10.59 -1.38 4.22
N PRO A 285 -11.10 -0.32 4.87
CA PRO A 285 -12.46 0.18 4.64
C PRO A 285 -12.69 0.63 3.19
N LYS A 286 -13.95 0.58 2.74
CA LYS A 286 -14.34 1.06 1.40
C LYS A 286 -13.93 2.53 1.23
N GLY A 287 -13.38 2.86 0.06
CA GLY A 287 -12.93 4.23 -0.27
C GLY A 287 -11.67 4.71 0.46
N PHE A 288 -11.11 3.94 1.41
CA PHE A 288 -9.94 4.38 2.15
C PHE A 288 -8.70 4.47 1.26
N ARG A 289 -8.10 5.66 1.18
CA ARG A 289 -6.87 5.95 0.43
C ARG A 289 -5.63 5.49 1.19
N ARG A 290 -5.04 4.38 0.73
CA ARG A 290 -3.80 3.77 1.27
C ARG A 290 -2.54 4.61 1.03
N VAL A 291 -2.56 5.48 0.01
CA VAL A 291 -1.44 6.37 -0.32
C VAL A 291 -1.90 7.81 -0.35
N ARG A 292 -1.08 8.71 0.20
CA ARG A 292 -1.35 10.15 0.24
C ARG A 292 -0.07 10.93 0.00
N ASP A 293 -0.12 11.95 -0.85
CA ASP A 293 0.99 12.89 -1.02
C ASP A 293 0.68 14.17 -0.25
N TYR A 294 1.70 14.80 0.33
CA TYR A 294 1.56 16.01 1.15
C TYR A 294 2.61 17.06 0.79
N GLY A 295 2.37 18.29 1.25
CA GLY A 295 3.26 19.42 1.03
C GLY A 295 3.42 19.71 -0.46
N PHE A 296 4.64 20.00 -0.90
CA PHE A 296 4.90 20.28 -2.32
C PHE A 296 4.79 19.04 -3.23
N LEU A 297 4.61 17.82 -2.70
CA LEU A 297 4.33 16.62 -3.49
C LEU A 297 2.83 16.36 -3.71
N HIS A 298 1.96 17.10 -3.00
CA HIS A 298 0.50 16.97 -3.11
C HIS A 298 0.02 17.29 -4.53
N GLY A 299 -1.08 16.66 -4.98
CA GLY A 299 -1.62 16.83 -6.34
C GLY A 299 -1.91 18.30 -6.70
N ASN A 300 -2.48 19.05 -5.76
CA ASN A 300 -2.77 20.49 -5.93
C ASN A 300 -1.52 21.38 -5.91
N ALA A 301 -0.34 20.83 -5.58
CA ALA A 301 0.93 21.55 -5.56
C ALA A 301 1.75 21.33 -6.84
N ARG A 302 1.12 20.86 -7.94
CA ARG A 302 1.83 20.54 -9.19
C ARG A 302 2.69 21.68 -9.72
N ILE A 303 2.17 22.91 -9.73
CA ILE A 303 2.93 24.09 -10.18
C ILE A 303 4.14 24.31 -9.27
N LEU A 304 3.96 24.21 -7.96
CA LEU A 304 5.03 24.36 -6.98
C LEU A 304 6.12 23.30 -7.15
N LEU A 305 5.74 22.04 -7.39
CA LEU A 305 6.70 20.97 -7.67
C LEU A 305 7.50 21.24 -8.94
N LEU A 306 6.85 21.69 -10.01
CA LEU A 306 7.52 22.06 -11.26
C LEU A 306 8.53 23.20 -11.04
N LEU A 307 8.18 24.21 -10.23
CA LEU A 307 9.11 25.28 -9.86
C LEU A 307 10.31 24.73 -9.08
N VAL A 308 10.09 23.84 -8.12
CA VAL A 308 11.19 23.17 -7.39
C VAL A 308 12.09 22.39 -8.35
N GLN A 309 11.50 21.63 -9.29
CA GLN A 309 12.26 20.89 -10.29
C GLN A 309 13.04 21.81 -11.23
N LYS A 310 12.51 22.98 -11.57
CA LYS A 310 13.21 24.01 -12.37
C LYS A 310 14.40 24.60 -11.60
N VAL A 311 14.19 25.00 -10.35
CA VAL A 311 15.26 25.51 -9.47
C VAL A 311 16.36 24.47 -9.27
N LEU A 312 15.99 23.19 -9.19
CA LEU A 312 16.94 22.08 -9.05
C LEU A 312 17.50 21.56 -10.39
N GLY A 313 17.20 22.19 -11.51
CA GLY A 313 17.75 21.83 -12.82
C GLY A 313 17.39 20.43 -13.32
N VAL A 314 16.24 19.88 -12.89
CA VAL A 314 15.73 18.56 -13.30
C VAL A 314 14.41 18.62 -14.06
N TRP A 315 13.85 19.81 -14.22
CA TRP A 315 12.70 20.00 -15.08
C TRP A 315 13.02 19.55 -16.52
N GLY A 316 12.08 18.84 -17.15
CA GLY A 316 12.26 18.26 -18.49
C GLY A 316 13.18 17.03 -18.56
N LYS A 317 14.03 16.78 -17.54
CA LYS A 317 14.96 15.63 -17.54
C LYS A 317 14.27 14.30 -17.24
N ILE A 318 13.13 14.32 -16.55
CA ILE A 318 12.35 13.11 -16.27
C ILE A 318 11.33 12.93 -17.39
N VAL A 319 11.66 12.10 -18.36
CA VAL A 319 10.74 11.72 -19.46
C VAL A 319 9.67 10.80 -18.91
N PRO A 320 8.37 11.17 -18.99
CA PRO A 320 7.27 10.28 -18.61
C PRO A 320 7.30 9.01 -19.46
N GLN A 321 7.28 7.85 -18.81
CA GLN A 321 7.15 6.59 -19.54
C GLN A 321 5.67 6.20 -19.67
N THR A 322 5.22 5.96 -20.89
CA THR A 322 3.92 5.35 -21.15
C THR A 322 3.98 3.87 -20.76
N ILE A 323 3.41 3.53 -19.62
CA ILE A 323 3.30 2.14 -19.17
C ILE A 323 2.21 1.47 -20.01
N GLN A 324 2.62 0.61 -20.94
CA GLN A 324 1.70 -0.21 -21.74
C GLN A 324 1.15 -1.38 -20.90
N ARG A 325 -0.07 -1.81 -21.22
CA ARG A 325 -0.60 -3.07 -20.68
C ARG A 325 -0.01 -4.24 -21.46
N PRO A 326 0.35 -5.36 -20.80
CA PRO A 326 0.71 -6.58 -21.52
C PRO A 326 -0.45 -6.99 -22.43
N ALA A 327 -0.13 -7.29 -23.69
CA ALA A 327 -1.10 -7.84 -24.63
C ALA A 327 -1.41 -9.30 -24.28
N PHE A 328 -2.58 -9.77 -24.70
CA PHE A 328 -2.91 -11.19 -24.63
C PHE A 328 -2.25 -11.92 -25.80
N PRO A 329 -1.56 -13.04 -25.58
CA PRO A 329 -1.06 -13.84 -26.70
C PRO A 329 -2.20 -14.64 -27.34
N CYS A 330 -2.21 -14.70 -28.67
CA CYS A 330 -3.10 -15.57 -29.43
C CYS A 330 -2.77 -17.05 -29.14
N ARG A 331 -3.78 -17.86 -28.81
CA ARG A 331 -3.60 -19.31 -28.58
C ARG A 331 -3.17 -20.09 -29.83
N HIS A 332 -3.48 -19.57 -31.02
CA HIS A 332 -3.15 -20.22 -32.29
C HIS A 332 -1.73 -19.86 -32.76
N CYS A 333 -1.41 -18.57 -32.91
CA CYS A 333 -0.14 -18.12 -33.50
C CYS A 333 0.79 -17.35 -32.55
N GLY A 334 0.41 -17.12 -31.29
CA GLY A 334 1.19 -16.36 -30.32
C GLY A 334 1.19 -14.84 -30.49
N HIS A 335 0.68 -14.31 -31.62
CA HIS A 335 0.66 -12.86 -31.89
C HIS A 335 -0.16 -12.07 -30.85
N PRO A 336 0.23 -10.83 -30.49
CA PRO A 336 -0.54 -9.95 -29.62
C PRO A 336 -1.97 -9.71 -30.11
N LEU A 337 -2.96 -10.01 -29.27
CA LEU A 337 -4.38 -9.78 -29.56
C LEU A 337 -4.80 -8.32 -29.31
N LEU A 338 -5.74 -7.84 -30.12
CA LEU A 338 -6.40 -6.54 -29.97
C LEU A 338 -7.69 -6.69 -29.14
N VAL A 339 -7.95 -5.73 -28.26
CA VAL A 339 -9.23 -5.69 -27.53
C VAL A 339 -10.27 -5.03 -28.43
N ILE A 340 -11.27 -5.82 -28.84
CA ILE A 340 -12.35 -5.36 -29.72
C ILE A 340 -13.68 -5.11 -28.99
N GLY A 341 -13.80 -5.54 -27.73
CA GLY A 341 -15.00 -5.27 -26.94
C GLY A 341 -15.01 -5.89 -25.56
N PHE A 342 -16.10 -5.65 -24.84
CA PHE A 342 -16.33 -6.19 -23.51
C PHE A 342 -17.74 -6.75 -23.41
N ARG A 343 -17.88 -7.93 -22.80
CA ARG A 343 -19.18 -8.50 -22.42
C ARG A 343 -19.39 -8.30 -20.92
N PRO A 344 -20.49 -7.68 -20.47
CA PRO A 344 -20.78 -7.60 -19.04
C PRO A 344 -21.01 -9.01 -18.47
N PRO A 345 -20.83 -9.22 -17.16
CA PRO A 345 -21.23 -10.48 -16.53
C PRO A 345 -22.74 -10.72 -16.78
N GLY A 346 -23.10 -11.97 -17.06
CA GLY A 346 -24.52 -12.35 -17.16
C GLY A 346 -25.23 -12.04 -15.84
N ARG A 347 -26.45 -11.48 -15.91
CA ARG A 347 -27.28 -11.33 -14.71
C ARG A 347 -27.49 -12.73 -14.11
N GLN A 348 -27.03 -12.97 -12.89
CA GLN A 348 -27.55 -14.11 -12.14
C GLN A 348 -29.02 -13.78 -11.83
N PRO A 349 -29.97 -14.72 -12.00
CA PRO A 349 -31.29 -14.56 -11.41
C PRO A 349 -31.10 -14.34 -9.90
N GLY A 350 -31.74 -13.29 -9.39
CA GLY A 350 -31.49 -12.71 -8.08
C GLY A 350 -31.92 -13.56 -6.89
#